data_AF-A0A7Y4U615-F1
#
_entry.id   AF-A0A7Y4U615-F1
#
_cell.length_a   1.000
_cell.length_b   1.000
_cell.length_c   1.000
_cell.angle_alpha   90.00
_cell.angle_beta   90.00
_cell.angle_gamma   90.00
#
_symmetry.space_group_name_H-M   'P 1'
#
loop_
_entity.id
_entity.type
_entity.pdbx_description
1 polymer ?
#
loop_
_entity_poly.entity_id
_entity_poly.type
_entity_poly.pdbx_seq_one_letter_code
_entity_poly.pdbx_strand_id
1 'polypeptide(L)'
;MENPDLTLELTADEMRRLVARVMEHIVTHIESLPRQPAVALEGGAEVARRFVEPLPEQGQPYATLLPLLFEQAIPTSFNTAGPGYLAYIPGGGLFHTAVADLITDAVNRYMGLWVAAPALAQIEATVIRWFCDVVGYP
;
A
#
# COMPACT_ATOMS: atom_id res chain seq x y z
N MET A 1 -26.83 7.49 -28.47
CA MET A 1 -25.50 6.86 -28.38
C MET A 1 -24.97 7.26 -27.02
N GLU A 2 -25.15 6.40 -26.01
CA GLU A 2 -24.63 6.65 -24.66
C GLU A 2 -23.12 6.77 -24.75
N ASN A 3 -22.57 7.88 -24.24
CA ASN A 3 -21.15 8.02 -24.03
C ASN A 3 -20.88 7.33 -22.69
N PRO A 4 -20.29 6.12 -22.65
CA PRO A 4 -19.89 5.54 -21.38
C PRO A 4 -18.94 6.54 -20.73
N ASP A 5 -19.19 6.91 -19.48
CA ASP A 5 -18.32 7.82 -18.76
C ASP A 5 -16.95 7.13 -18.62
N LEU A 6 -15.99 7.56 -19.45
CA LEU A 6 -14.61 7.05 -19.47
C LEU A 6 -13.73 7.80 -18.46
N THR A 7 -14.31 8.57 -17.55
CA THR A 7 -13.54 9.26 -16.52
C THR A 7 -12.90 8.26 -15.57
N LEU A 8 -11.59 8.43 -15.35
CA LEU A 8 -10.85 7.68 -14.32
C LEU A 8 -10.97 8.35 -12.94
N GLU A 9 -11.61 9.52 -12.88
CA GLU A 9 -11.70 10.33 -11.67
C GLU A 9 -12.88 9.89 -10.81
N LEU A 10 -12.60 9.55 -9.56
CA LEU A 10 -13.62 9.28 -8.56
C LEU A 10 -14.25 10.59 -8.05
N THR A 11 -15.53 10.55 -7.73
CA THR A 11 -16.16 11.62 -6.95
C THR A 11 -15.61 11.63 -5.52
N ALA A 12 -15.74 12.77 -4.82
CA ALA A 12 -15.28 12.88 -3.43
C ALA A 12 -15.94 11.83 -2.50
N ASP A 13 -17.20 11.47 -2.75
CA ASP A 13 -17.89 10.45 -1.96
C ASP A 13 -17.41 9.04 -2.28
N GLU A 14 -17.06 8.76 -3.53
CA GLU A 14 -16.43 7.49 -3.92
C GLU A 14 -15.03 7.36 -3.31
N MET A 15 -14.22 8.42 -3.33
CA MET A 15 -12.91 8.45 -2.67
C MET A 15 -13.05 8.14 -1.17
N ARG A 16 -13.98 8.79 -0.46
CA ARG A 16 -14.22 8.53 0.97
C ARG A 16 -14.65 7.10 1.23
N ARG A 17 -15.59 6.57 0.43
CA ARG A 17 -16.08 5.19 0.56
C ARG A 17 -14.98 4.17 0.30
N LEU A 18 -14.15 4.41 -0.71
CA LEU A 18 -13.02 3.54 -1.05
C LEU A 18 -12.01 3.50 0.11
N VAL A 19 -11.54 4.67 0.57
CA VAL A 19 -10.58 4.75 1.67
C VAL A 19 -11.14 4.11 2.94
N ALA A 20 -12.39 4.41 3.31
CA ALA A 20 -13.01 3.82 4.49
C ALA A 20 -13.06 2.28 4.42
N ARG A 21 -13.49 1.72 3.27
CA ARG A 21 -13.56 0.26 3.11
C ARG A 21 -12.17 -0.39 3.13
N VAL A 22 -11.19 0.19 2.45
CA VAL A 22 -9.80 -0.32 2.49
C VAL A 22 -9.25 -0.28 3.91
N MET A 23 -9.54 0.78 4.66
CA MET A 23 -9.10 0.91 6.04
C MET A 23 -9.68 -0.17 6.97
N GLU A 24 -10.93 -0.59 6.78
CA GLU A 24 -11.51 -1.71 7.52
C GLU A 24 -10.71 -3.00 7.32
N HIS A 25 -10.32 -3.29 6.07
CA HIS A 25 -9.49 -4.46 5.76
C HIS A 25 -8.08 -4.35 6.35
N ILE A 26 -7.44 -3.17 6.26
CA ILE A 26 -6.09 -2.94 6.79
C ILE A 26 -6.06 -3.11 8.31
N VAL A 27 -6.99 -2.48 9.04
CA VAL A 27 -7.04 -2.60 10.51
C VAL A 27 -7.25 -4.06 10.91
N THR A 28 -8.21 -4.74 10.29
CA THR A 28 -8.47 -6.17 10.54
C THR A 28 -7.21 -7.02 10.30
N HIS A 29 -6.49 -6.76 9.21
CA HIS A 29 -5.24 -7.46 8.91
C HIS A 29 -4.17 -7.20 9.98
N ILE A 30 -3.90 -5.94 10.32
CA ILE A 30 -2.88 -5.57 11.31
C ILE A 30 -3.18 -6.16 12.69
N GLU A 31 -4.43 -6.09 13.17
CA GLU A 31 -4.84 -6.66 14.46
C GLU A 31 -4.69 -8.18 14.51
N SER A 32 -4.74 -8.84 13.35
CA SER A 32 -4.57 -10.29 13.27
C SER A 32 -3.11 -10.75 13.20
N LEU A 33 -2.15 -9.86 12.91
CA LEU A 33 -0.71 -10.19 12.74
C LEU A 33 -0.13 -11.05 13.86
N PRO A 34 -0.41 -10.83 15.16
CA PRO A 34 0.16 -11.66 16.23
C PRO A 34 -0.25 -13.14 16.17
N ARG A 35 -1.33 -13.47 15.44
CA ARG A 35 -1.88 -14.82 15.29
C ARG A 35 -1.59 -15.44 13.93
N GLN A 36 -1.04 -14.68 12.98
CA GLN A 36 -0.74 -15.17 11.64
C GLN A 36 0.56 -16.01 11.65
N PRO A 37 0.67 -17.02 10.77
CA PRO A 37 1.93 -17.75 10.59
C PRO A 37 3.01 -16.82 10.03
N ALA A 38 4.27 -17.09 10.37
CA ALA A 38 5.41 -16.36 9.81
C ALA A 38 5.59 -16.61 8.30
N VAL A 39 5.23 -17.81 7.84
CA VAL A 39 5.36 -18.24 6.45
C VAL A 39 4.11 -19.02 6.05
N ALA A 40 3.45 -18.62 4.98
CA ALA A 40 2.30 -19.31 4.41
C ALA A 40 2.44 -19.43 2.88
N LEU A 41 3.28 -20.36 2.44
CA LEU A 41 3.60 -20.55 1.01
C LEU A 41 3.06 -21.86 0.42
N GLU A 42 2.37 -22.67 1.21
CA GLU A 42 1.77 -23.91 0.71
C GLU A 42 0.75 -23.59 -0.40
N GLY A 43 0.92 -24.23 -1.56
CA GLY A 43 0.09 -23.94 -2.74
C GLY A 43 0.31 -22.57 -3.38
N GLY A 44 1.31 -21.78 -2.94
CA GLY A 44 1.48 -20.39 -3.39
C GLY A 44 1.69 -20.22 -4.89
N ALA A 45 2.34 -21.17 -5.55
CA ALA A 45 2.48 -21.17 -7.01
C ALA A 45 1.13 -21.33 -7.74
N GLU A 46 0.19 -22.08 -7.16
CA GLU A 46 -1.15 -22.24 -7.72
C GLU A 46 -1.99 -20.98 -7.48
N VAL A 47 -1.90 -20.39 -6.28
CA VAL A 47 -2.54 -19.10 -5.99
C VAL A 47 -2.04 -18.02 -6.95
N ALA A 48 -0.72 -17.91 -7.15
CA ALA A 48 -0.13 -16.93 -8.07
C ALA A 48 -0.61 -17.12 -9.53
N ARG A 49 -0.75 -18.37 -10.01
CA ARG A 49 -1.28 -18.65 -11.35
C ARG A 49 -2.70 -18.15 -11.56
N ARG A 50 -3.53 -18.06 -10.51
CA ARG A 50 -4.90 -17.54 -10.61
C ARG A 50 -4.98 -16.04 -10.91
N PHE A 51 -3.90 -15.30 -10.66
CA PHE A 51 -3.81 -13.87 -10.98
C PHE A 51 -3.30 -13.61 -12.42
N VAL A 52 -3.06 -14.66 -13.21
CA VAL A 52 -2.70 -14.52 -14.62
C VAL A 52 -3.97 -14.54 -15.47
N GLU A 53 -4.44 -13.35 -15.84
CA GLU A 53 -5.61 -13.15 -16.69
C GLU A 53 -5.33 -12.18 -17.86
N PRO A 54 -6.10 -12.23 -18.96
CA PRO A 54 -6.05 -11.21 -20.01
C PRO A 54 -6.45 -9.82 -19.48
N LEU A 55 -6.05 -8.76 -20.18
CA LEU A 55 -6.47 -7.39 -19.85
C LEU A 55 -8.00 -7.30 -19.85
N PRO A 56 -8.64 -6.93 -18.72
CA PRO A 56 -10.10 -6.78 -18.69
C PRO A 56 -10.52 -5.57 -19.54
N GLU A 57 -11.51 -5.77 -20.41
CA GLU A 57 -12.08 -4.71 -21.25
C GLU A 57 -13.05 -3.81 -20.49
N GLN A 58 -13.47 -4.21 -19.28
CA GLN A 58 -14.41 -3.50 -18.43
C GLN A 58 -13.89 -3.44 -16.99
N GLY A 59 -14.15 -2.32 -16.31
CA GLY A 59 -13.80 -2.16 -14.91
C GLY A 59 -14.53 -3.16 -14.00
N GLN A 60 -13.86 -3.57 -12.93
CA GLN A 60 -14.46 -4.39 -11.87
C GLN A 60 -14.64 -3.56 -10.60
N PRO A 61 -15.73 -3.78 -9.83
CA PRO A 61 -15.90 -3.11 -8.56
C PRO A 61 -14.76 -3.47 -7.58
N TYR A 62 -14.15 -2.48 -6.92
CA TYR A 62 -13.13 -2.76 -5.89
C TYR A 62 -13.65 -3.68 -4.77
N ALA A 63 -14.96 -3.72 -4.53
CA ALA A 63 -15.58 -4.63 -3.57
C ALA A 63 -15.36 -6.13 -3.90
N THR A 64 -15.10 -6.48 -5.17
CA THR A 64 -14.73 -7.85 -5.57
C THR A 64 -13.23 -8.07 -5.53
N LEU A 65 -12.44 -7.02 -5.75
CA LEU A 65 -10.97 -7.09 -5.79
C LEU A 65 -10.33 -7.10 -4.39
N LEU A 66 -10.86 -6.34 -3.44
CA LEU A 66 -10.30 -6.26 -2.08
C LEU A 66 -10.28 -7.63 -1.37
N PRO A 67 -11.32 -8.46 -1.41
CA PRO A 67 -11.25 -9.82 -0.86
C PRO A 67 -10.17 -10.68 -1.53
N LEU A 68 -9.99 -10.59 -2.86
CA LEU A 68 -8.93 -11.32 -3.55
C LEU A 68 -7.54 -10.93 -3.02
N LEU A 69 -7.32 -9.65 -2.76
CA LEU A 69 -6.08 -9.16 -2.18
C LEU A 69 -5.90 -9.61 -0.72
N PHE A 70 -6.87 -9.33 0.15
CA PHE A 70 -6.73 -9.54 1.60
C PHE A 70 -6.89 -10.99 2.04
N GLU A 71 -7.60 -11.83 1.27
CA GLU A 71 -7.88 -13.22 1.64
C GLU A 71 -7.02 -14.22 0.86
N GLN A 72 -6.53 -13.88 -0.33
CA GLN A 72 -5.75 -14.80 -1.16
C GLN A 72 -4.32 -14.34 -1.37
N ALA A 73 -4.11 -13.13 -1.92
CA ALA A 73 -2.78 -12.66 -2.30
C ALA A 73 -1.89 -12.37 -1.08
N ILE A 74 -2.36 -11.53 -0.16
CA ILE A 74 -1.58 -11.09 1.01
C ILE A 74 -1.25 -12.25 1.95
N PRO A 75 -2.20 -13.14 2.34
CA PRO A 75 -1.89 -14.23 3.26
C PRO A 75 -0.96 -15.29 2.68
N THR A 76 -0.88 -15.41 1.35
CA THR A 76 -0.02 -16.39 0.67
C THR A 76 1.38 -15.82 0.45
N SER A 77 2.06 -15.47 1.55
CA SER A 77 3.34 -14.77 1.50
C SER A 77 4.25 -15.07 2.71
N PHE A 78 5.44 -14.46 2.71
CA PHE A 78 6.21 -14.27 3.94
C PHE A 78 5.58 -13.13 4.75
N ASN A 79 5.26 -13.40 6.02
CA ASN A 79 4.67 -12.40 6.89
C ASN A 79 5.75 -11.62 7.65
N THR A 80 6.40 -10.69 6.95
CA THR A 80 7.48 -9.87 7.51
C THR A 80 7.04 -8.91 8.63
N ALA A 81 5.74 -8.61 8.71
CA ALA A 81 5.17 -7.75 9.75
C ALA A 81 4.74 -8.54 11.01
N GLY A 82 4.67 -9.87 10.94
CA GLY A 82 4.30 -10.73 12.05
C GLY A 82 5.46 -10.97 13.03
N PRO A 83 5.18 -11.16 14.33
CA PRO A 83 6.22 -11.32 15.35
C PRO A 83 7.03 -12.62 15.22
N GLY A 84 6.51 -13.61 14.47
CA GLY A 84 7.18 -14.89 14.25
C GLY A 84 8.19 -14.92 13.11
N TYR A 85 8.29 -13.86 12.30
CA TYR A 85 9.19 -13.83 11.14
C TYR A 85 10.55 -13.26 11.50
N LEU A 86 11.57 -14.13 11.55
CA LEU A 86 12.92 -13.80 12.01
C LEU A 86 14.01 -13.98 10.94
N ALA A 87 13.61 -14.04 9.67
CA ALA A 87 14.54 -14.20 8.54
C ALA A 87 14.80 -12.85 7.85
N TYR A 88 15.97 -12.72 7.20
CA TYR A 88 16.38 -11.54 6.44
C TYR A 88 16.41 -10.24 7.27
N ILE A 89 16.06 -9.11 6.67
CA ILE A 89 16.07 -7.78 7.28
C ILE A 89 14.68 -7.15 7.03
N PRO A 90 13.64 -7.57 7.78
CA PRO A 90 12.30 -7.04 7.58
C PRO A 90 12.25 -5.56 7.97
N GLY A 91 11.76 -4.73 7.06
CA GLY A 91 11.51 -3.31 7.32
C GLY A 91 10.28 -3.13 8.21
N GLY A 92 10.36 -2.18 9.16
CA GLY A 92 9.28 -1.91 10.10
C GLY A 92 7.99 -1.45 9.41
N GLY A 93 6.90 -2.19 9.63
CA GLY A 93 5.55 -1.90 9.11
C GLY A 93 4.79 -0.87 9.95
N LEU A 94 5.36 0.33 10.09
CA LEU A 94 4.75 1.38 10.91
C LEU A 94 3.53 1.96 10.19
N PHE A 95 2.35 1.93 10.83
CA PHE A 95 1.12 2.38 10.18
C PHE A 95 1.15 3.87 9.75
N HIS A 96 1.93 4.71 10.42
CA HIS A 96 2.11 6.10 10.02
C HIS A 96 2.84 6.27 8.68
N THR A 97 3.75 5.37 8.30
CA THR A 97 4.40 5.45 6.99
C THR A 97 3.41 5.12 5.87
N ALA A 98 2.53 4.13 6.08
CA ALA A 98 1.47 3.80 5.13
C ALA A 98 0.50 4.98 4.90
N VAL A 99 0.15 5.73 5.96
CA VAL A 99 -0.67 6.94 5.83
C VAL A 99 0.09 8.05 5.11
N ALA A 100 1.39 8.21 5.37
CA ALA A 100 2.22 9.18 4.65
C ALA A 100 2.28 8.85 3.15
N ASP A 101 2.48 7.58 2.79
CA ASP A 101 2.49 7.10 1.40
C ASP A 101 1.15 7.36 0.70
N LEU A 102 0.03 7.10 1.38
CA LEU A 102 -1.30 7.44 0.86
C LEU A 102 -1.45 8.94 0.56
N ILE A 103 -0.97 9.79 1.45
CA ILE A 103 -1.00 11.25 1.24
C ILE A 103 -0.15 11.62 0.03
N THR A 104 1.09 11.13 -0.06
CA THR A 104 2.01 11.48 -1.15
C THR A 104 1.49 11.01 -2.50
N ASP A 105 0.95 9.80 -2.57
CA ASP A 105 0.39 9.24 -3.80
C ASP A 105 -0.88 9.97 -4.23
N ALA A 106 -1.76 10.32 -3.29
CA ALA A 106 -3.00 11.02 -3.59
C ALA A 106 -2.77 12.47 -4.05
N VAL A 107 -1.77 13.17 -3.48
CA VAL A 107 -1.46 14.54 -3.93
C VAL A 107 -0.52 14.55 -5.13
N ASN A 108 0.28 13.52 -5.36
CA ASN A 108 1.13 13.35 -6.55
C ASN A 108 1.89 14.63 -6.94
N ARG A 109 2.72 15.16 -6.04
CA ARG A 109 3.55 16.34 -6.32
C ARG A 109 4.86 15.91 -6.97
N TYR A 110 5.26 16.62 -8.04
CA TYR A 110 6.52 16.35 -8.72
C TYR A 110 7.70 16.85 -7.88
N MET A 111 8.52 15.90 -7.43
CA MET A 111 9.64 16.16 -6.50
C MET A 111 11.02 16.10 -7.16
N GLY A 112 11.09 15.90 -8.48
CA GLY A 112 12.35 15.82 -9.23
C GLY A 112 13.07 17.16 -9.41
N LEU A 113 12.39 18.29 -9.16
CA LEU A 113 12.97 19.63 -9.21
C LEU A 113 12.51 20.45 -8.00
N TRP A 114 13.45 21.11 -7.31
CA TRP A 114 13.14 21.91 -6.12
C TRP A 114 12.05 22.96 -6.36
N VAL A 115 12.09 23.65 -7.49
CA VAL A 115 11.11 24.70 -7.84
C VAL A 115 9.67 24.17 -7.97
N ALA A 116 9.48 22.88 -8.25
CA ALA A 116 8.16 22.29 -8.43
C ALA A 116 7.44 22.01 -7.10
N ALA A 117 8.18 21.79 -6.01
CA ALA A 117 7.63 21.52 -4.68
C ALA A 117 8.62 21.91 -3.56
N PRO A 118 8.96 23.20 -3.41
CA PRO A 118 10.10 23.62 -2.58
C PRO A 118 9.93 23.29 -1.09
N ALA A 119 8.72 23.40 -0.56
CA ALA A 119 8.45 23.05 0.83
C ALA A 119 8.58 21.54 1.09
N LEU A 120 8.11 20.70 0.17
CA LEU A 120 8.22 19.25 0.30
C LEU A 120 9.68 18.79 0.16
N ALA A 121 10.44 19.39 -0.77
CA ALA A 121 11.87 19.15 -0.91
C ALA A 121 12.64 19.54 0.36
N GLN A 122 12.23 20.64 1.01
CA GLN A 122 12.84 21.05 2.26
C GLN A 122 12.53 20.07 3.41
N ILE A 123 11.32 19.49 3.47
CA ILE A 123 10.98 18.45 4.46
C ILE A 123 11.93 17.26 4.29
N GLU A 124 12.12 16.76 3.07
CA GLU A 124 13.06 15.67 2.78
C GLU A 124 14.49 16.01 3.24
N ALA A 125 15.02 17.17 2.82
CA ALA A 125 16.36 17.62 3.22
C ALA A 125 16.51 17.73 4.75
N THR A 126 15.45 18.14 5.44
CA THR A 126 15.42 18.28 6.90
C THR A 126 15.46 16.91 7.59
N VAL A 127 14.68 15.94 7.11
CA VAL A 127 14.69 14.57 7.65
C VAL A 127 16.04 13.88 7.39
N ILE A 128 16.65 14.08 6.22
CA ILE A 128 18.00 13.60 5.93
C ILE A 128 19.00 14.17 6.94
N ARG A 129 18.94 15.48 7.22
CA ARG A 129 19.81 16.09 8.24
C ARG A 129 19.58 15.49 9.62
N TRP A 130 18.34 15.22 10.01
CA TRP A 130 18.05 14.52 11.27
C TRP A 130 18.70 13.14 11.30
N PHE A 131 18.65 12.37 10.21
CA PHE A 131 19.33 11.07 10.16
C PHE A 131 20.86 11.21 10.22
N CYS A 132 21.44 12.22 9.58
CA CYS A 132 22.86 12.53 9.75
C CYS A 132 23.21 12.82 11.22
N ASP A 133 22.38 13.59 11.93
CA ASP A 133 22.57 13.87 13.37
C ASP A 133 22.47 12.60 14.22
N VAL A 134 21.48 11.74 13.95
CA VAL A 134 21.28 10.47 14.66
C VAL A 134 22.47 9.53 14.50
N VAL A 135 23.06 9.47 13.30
CA VAL A 135 24.19 8.60 12.98
C VAL A 135 25.54 9.22 13.41
N GLY A 136 25.58 10.53 13.66
CA GLY A 136 26.80 11.26 14.02
C GLY A 136 27.64 11.70 12.82
N TYR A 137 27.03 11.88 11.65
CA TYR A 137 27.68 12.51 10.50
C TYR A 137 27.85 14.02 10.73
N PRO A 138 28.93 14.64 10.21
CA PRO A 138 29.13 16.08 10.28
C PRO A 138 27.99 16.85 9.60
#